data_AF-A0A7G2IKI9-F1
#
_entry.id   AF-A0A7G2IKI9-F1
#
_cell.length_a   1.000
_cell.length_b   1.000
_cell.length_c   1.000
_cell.angle_alpha   90.00
_cell.angle_beta   90.00
_cell.angle_gamma   90.00
#
_symmetry.space_group_name_H-M   'P 1'
#
loop_
_entity.id
_entity.type
_entity.pdbx_description
1 polymer ?
#
loop_
_entity_poly.entity_id
_entity_poly.type
_entity_poly.pdbx_seq_one_letter_code
_entity_poly.pdbx_strand_id
1 'polypeptide(L)'
;MADDALISRLKPGTILINACRGPVIDNTALLNRLNAGQSLSVVLDVWEGEPDLNVALLEKADIGTAHIAGYTLEGKARGTTQVFEAYSKFIGHEQHVALSTLLPAPEFGRITLHGPLDQPTLKRLAHLVYDVRRDDAPLRKVAGIPGEFDKLRKNYLERREWSSLYVMCDDATAAALLCKLGFNAVHHPAH
;
A
#
# COMPACT_ATOMS: atom_id res chain seq x y z
N MET A 1 7.17 -13.91 -14.53
CA MET A 1 7.86 -12.74 -15.10
C MET A 1 6.97 -12.21 -16.22
N ALA A 2 6.75 -10.90 -16.30
CA ALA A 2 5.97 -10.25 -17.34
C ALA A 2 6.92 -9.64 -18.36
N ASP A 3 7.15 -10.39 -19.44
CA ASP A 3 7.93 -9.98 -20.61
C ASP A 3 7.03 -9.32 -21.67
N ASP A 4 7.62 -8.86 -22.78
CA ASP A 4 6.88 -8.24 -23.89
C ASP A 4 5.75 -9.14 -24.44
N ALA A 5 6.01 -10.45 -24.55
CA ALA A 5 5.03 -11.41 -25.05
C ALA A 5 3.80 -11.52 -24.13
N LEU A 6 3.98 -11.47 -22.81
CA LEU A 6 2.88 -11.42 -21.86
C LEU A 6 2.18 -10.06 -21.89
N ILE A 7 2.93 -8.96 -21.82
CA ILE A 7 2.38 -7.59 -21.75
C ILE A 7 1.54 -7.28 -23.00
N SER A 8 2.02 -7.69 -24.18
CA SER A 8 1.32 -7.45 -25.45
C SER A 8 -0.03 -8.14 -25.57
N ARG A 9 -0.28 -9.20 -24.78
CA ARG A 9 -1.53 -9.97 -24.76
C ARG A 9 -2.54 -9.49 -23.71
N LEU A 10 -2.16 -8.51 -22.88
CA LEU A 10 -3.07 -7.93 -21.90
C LEU A 10 -4.26 -7.28 -22.60
N LYS A 11 -5.47 -7.49 -22.06
CA LYS A 11 -6.70 -6.93 -22.62
C LYS A 11 -6.65 -5.40 -22.55
N PRO A 12 -7.24 -4.66 -23.51
CA PRO A 12 -7.37 -3.22 -23.40
C PRO A 12 -8.04 -2.80 -22.09
N GLY A 13 -7.50 -1.78 -21.43
CA GLY A 13 -7.98 -1.28 -20.13
C GLY A 13 -7.53 -2.11 -18.92
N THR A 14 -6.59 -3.04 -19.08
CA THR A 14 -6.04 -3.83 -17.96
C THR A 14 -5.21 -2.94 -17.02
N ILE A 15 -5.35 -3.14 -15.71
CA ILE A 15 -4.49 -2.53 -14.70
C ILE A 15 -3.37 -3.52 -14.35
N LEU A 16 -2.12 -3.13 -14.57
CA LEU A 16 -0.92 -3.89 -14.22
C LEU A 16 -0.30 -3.29 -12.95
N ILE A 17 -0.13 -4.10 -11.91
CA ILE A 17 0.40 -3.67 -10.62
C ILE A 17 1.64 -4.50 -10.28
N ASN A 18 2.75 -3.84 -9.96
CA ASN A 18 3.94 -4.49 -9.39
C ASN A 18 4.43 -3.75 -8.14
N ALA A 19 4.31 -4.44 -7.00
CA ALA A 19 4.88 -4.04 -5.72
C ALA A 19 5.67 -5.19 -5.08
N CYS A 20 6.18 -6.13 -5.89
CA CYS A 20 6.93 -7.28 -5.40
C CYS A 20 8.46 -7.08 -5.57
N ARG A 21 8.98 -7.23 -6.78
CA ARG A 21 10.38 -6.97 -7.16
C ARG A 21 10.44 -6.36 -8.55
N GLY A 22 11.38 -5.45 -8.77
CA GLY A 22 11.55 -4.73 -10.04
C GLY A 22 11.62 -5.66 -11.26
N PRO A 23 12.61 -6.58 -11.34
CA PRO A 23 12.84 -7.44 -12.50
C PRO A 23 11.76 -8.50 -12.78
N VAL A 24 10.65 -8.49 -12.04
CA VAL A 24 9.51 -9.36 -12.35
C VAL A 24 8.78 -8.87 -13.58
N ILE A 25 8.80 -7.56 -13.86
CA ILE A 25 8.30 -6.95 -15.09
C ILE A 25 9.50 -6.40 -15.86
N ASP A 26 9.60 -6.73 -17.14
CA ASP A 26 10.56 -6.08 -18.04
C ASP A 26 10.13 -4.61 -18.25
N ASN A 27 10.84 -3.69 -17.61
CA ASN A 27 10.49 -2.26 -17.62
C ASN A 27 10.72 -1.64 -19.00
N THR A 28 11.65 -2.17 -19.78
CA THR A 28 11.92 -1.68 -21.14
C THR A 28 10.79 -2.09 -22.08
N ALA A 29 10.38 -3.35 -22.02
CA ALA A 29 9.21 -3.84 -22.76
C ALA A 29 7.95 -3.06 -22.38
N LEU A 30 7.68 -2.89 -21.07
CA LEU A 30 6.52 -2.15 -20.60
C LEU A 30 6.51 -0.70 -21.14
N LEU A 31 7.63 0.02 -21.06
CA LEU A 31 7.74 1.37 -21.61
C LEU A 31 7.46 1.40 -23.13
N ASN A 32 8.00 0.45 -23.88
CA ASN A 32 7.77 0.35 -25.33
C ASN A 32 6.28 0.14 -25.66
N ARG A 33 5.59 -0.73 -24.90
CA ARG A 33 4.15 -0.98 -25.07
C ARG A 33 3.29 0.24 -24.74
N LEU A 34 3.63 0.97 -23.68
CA LEU A 34 2.96 2.23 -23.32
C LEU A 34 3.18 3.32 -24.38
N ASN A 35 4.41 3.44 -24.91
CA ASN A 35 4.72 4.38 -25.99
C ASN A 35 4.02 4.02 -27.31
N ALA A 36 3.81 2.73 -27.58
CA ALA A 36 3.01 2.25 -28.72
C ALA A 36 1.50 2.48 -28.56
N GLY A 37 1.05 3.08 -27.44
CA GLY A 37 -0.35 3.40 -27.21
C GLY A 37 -1.20 2.21 -26.75
N GLN A 38 -0.60 1.13 -26.26
CA GLN A 38 -1.37 0.04 -25.67
C GLN A 38 -2.14 0.57 -24.46
N SER A 39 -3.46 0.38 -24.47
CA SER A 39 -4.34 0.83 -23.38
C SER A 39 -4.15 -0.03 -22.14
N LEU A 40 -3.28 0.43 -21.24
CA LEU A 40 -3.01 -0.14 -19.93
C LEU A 40 -2.97 0.98 -18.88
N SER A 41 -3.39 0.66 -17.67
CA SER A 41 -3.02 1.43 -16.49
C SER A 41 -1.94 0.69 -15.72
N VAL A 42 -0.97 1.42 -15.18
CA VAL A 42 0.25 0.86 -14.58
C VAL A 42 0.48 1.46 -13.20
N VAL A 43 0.68 0.59 -12.22
CA VAL A 43 1.05 0.94 -10.85
C VAL A 43 2.35 0.21 -10.48
N LEU A 44 3.42 0.96 -10.26
CA LEU A 44 4.73 0.41 -9.90
C LEU A 44 5.19 0.98 -8.56
N ASP A 45 5.41 0.13 -7.57
CA ASP A 45 6.17 0.49 -6.38
C ASP A 45 7.63 0.05 -6.49
N VAL A 46 7.93 -0.89 -7.39
CA VAL A 46 9.27 -1.45 -7.58
C VAL A 46 9.74 -1.32 -9.03
N TRP A 47 11.04 -1.13 -9.22
CA TRP A 47 11.64 -0.79 -10.51
C TRP A 47 12.86 -1.65 -10.82
N GLU A 48 13.05 -2.02 -12.09
CA GLU A 48 14.36 -2.49 -12.54
C GLU A 48 15.39 -1.37 -12.40
N GLY A 49 16.58 -1.71 -11.90
CA GLY A 49 17.69 -0.77 -11.75
C GLY A 49 17.62 0.14 -10.51
N GLU A 50 16.78 -0.14 -9.52
CA GLU A 50 16.74 0.64 -8.27
C GLU A 50 18.15 0.84 -7.67
N PRO A 51 18.49 2.07 -7.20
CA PRO A 51 17.64 3.26 -7.09
C PRO A 51 17.46 4.08 -8.38
N ASP A 52 18.19 3.75 -9.45
CA ASP A 52 18.22 4.48 -10.72
C ASP A 52 17.11 4.01 -11.69
N LEU A 53 15.85 4.23 -11.30
CA LEU A 53 14.68 3.82 -12.08
C LEU A 53 14.61 4.51 -13.46
N ASN A 54 13.91 3.87 -14.40
CA ASN A 54 13.60 4.46 -15.71
C ASN A 54 12.59 5.60 -15.57
N VAL A 55 13.07 6.85 -15.65
CA VAL A 55 12.25 8.07 -15.47
C VAL A 55 11.14 8.18 -16.51
N ALA A 56 11.41 7.81 -17.77
CA ALA A 56 10.39 7.84 -18.82
C ALA A 56 9.26 6.83 -18.56
N LEU A 57 9.56 5.69 -17.92
CA LEU A 57 8.52 4.75 -17.49
C LEU A 57 7.70 5.33 -16.33
N LEU A 58 8.32 6.00 -15.36
CA LEU A 58 7.60 6.68 -14.28
C LEU A 58 6.62 7.72 -14.85
N GLU A 59 7.04 8.52 -15.83
CA GLU A 59 6.17 9.51 -16.48
C GLU A 59 4.94 8.89 -17.17
N LYS A 60 5.04 7.63 -17.61
CA LYS A 60 3.94 6.90 -18.27
C LYS A 60 3.06 6.11 -17.30
N ALA A 61 3.56 5.74 -16.13
CA ALA A 61 2.80 5.03 -15.11
C ALA A 61 1.72 5.92 -14.48
N ASP A 62 0.53 5.37 -14.22
CA ASP A 62 -0.55 6.04 -13.51
C ASP A 62 -0.18 6.32 -12.05
N ILE A 63 0.52 5.37 -11.39
CA ILE A 63 1.10 5.53 -10.06
C ILE A 63 2.50 4.93 -10.04
N GLY A 64 3.46 5.69 -9.53
CA GLY A 64 4.83 5.26 -9.29
C GLY A 64 5.30 5.65 -7.90
N THR A 65 5.74 4.71 -7.08
CA THR A 65 6.25 4.97 -5.72
C THR A 65 7.65 4.38 -5.51
N ALA A 66 8.35 4.87 -4.48
CA ALA A 66 9.77 4.57 -4.27
C ALA A 66 10.00 3.33 -3.39
N HIS A 67 9.40 2.19 -3.72
CA HIS A 67 9.54 0.93 -3.00
C HIS A 67 9.17 1.05 -1.51
N ILE A 68 7.96 1.55 -1.26
CA ILE A 68 7.41 1.87 0.06
C ILE A 68 6.08 1.17 0.36
N ALA A 69 5.61 0.26 -0.50
CA ALA A 69 4.29 -0.38 -0.32
C ALA A 69 4.14 -1.04 1.06
N GLY A 70 5.23 -1.62 1.58
CA GLY A 70 5.28 -2.26 2.90
C GLY A 70 5.63 -1.36 4.10
N TYR A 71 5.78 -0.04 3.92
CA TYR A 71 6.30 0.86 4.97
C TYR A 71 5.20 1.36 5.92
N THR A 72 4.53 0.45 6.62
CA THR A 72 3.62 0.80 7.72
C THR A 72 4.34 0.74 9.07
N LEU A 73 3.90 1.55 10.04
CA LEU A 73 4.39 1.43 11.42
C LEU A 73 4.08 0.04 11.99
N GLU A 74 2.87 -0.46 11.73
CA GLU A 74 2.44 -1.82 12.08
C GLU A 74 3.36 -2.87 11.44
N GLY A 75 3.69 -2.73 10.15
CA GLY A 75 4.55 -3.67 9.43
C GLY A 75 5.97 -3.73 10.01
N LYS A 76 6.56 -2.57 10.31
CA LYS A 76 7.87 -2.48 10.98
C LYS A 76 7.84 -3.12 12.37
N ALA A 77 6.84 -2.80 13.19
CA ALA A 77 6.71 -3.34 14.54
C ALA A 77 6.41 -4.85 14.54
N ARG A 78 5.58 -5.33 13.59
CA ARG A 78 5.22 -6.75 13.43
C ARG A 78 6.44 -7.63 13.20
N GLY A 79 7.44 -7.15 12.46
CA GLY A 79 8.70 -7.86 12.30
C GLY A 79 9.40 -8.14 13.63
N THR A 80 9.49 -7.13 14.51
CA THR A 80 10.03 -7.29 15.86
C THR A 80 9.16 -8.18 16.74
N THR A 81 7.83 -7.99 16.71
CA THR A 81 6.88 -8.79 17.50
C THR A 81 6.95 -10.27 17.14
N GLN A 82 6.97 -10.63 15.86
CA GLN A 82 7.05 -12.03 15.43
C GLN A 82 8.34 -12.71 15.87
N VAL A 83 9.48 -12.01 15.79
CA VAL A 83 10.77 -12.54 16.28
C VAL A 83 10.74 -12.69 17.81
N PHE A 84 10.18 -11.72 18.53
CA PHE A 84 10.01 -11.79 19.97
C PHE A 84 9.16 -12.99 20.39
N GLU A 85 7.99 -13.17 19.77
CA GLU A 85 7.08 -14.29 20.06
C GLU A 85 7.76 -15.64 19.77
N ALA A 86 8.41 -15.77 18.60
CA ALA A 86 9.15 -16.97 18.23
C ALA A 86 10.29 -17.30 19.21
N TYR A 87 11.06 -16.28 19.62
CA TYR A 87 12.14 -16.45 20.58
C TYR A 87 11.61 -16.81 21.97
N SER A 88 10.55 -16.14 22.43
CA SER A 88 9.90 -16.40 23.73
C SER A 88 9.43 -17.85 23.82
N LYS A 89 8.84 -18.37 22.74
CA LYS A 89 8.46 -19.78 22.60
C LYS A 89 9.67 -20.71 22.60
N PHE A 90 10.73 -20.36 21.87
CA PHE A 90 11.95 -21.16 21.79
C PHE A 90 12.61 -21.38 23.16
N ILE A 91 12.58 -20.37 24.04
CA ILE A 91 13.16 -20.45 25.39
C ILE A 91 12.16 -20.96 26.46
N GLY A 92 10.97 -21.40 26.07
CA GLY A 92 9.97 -21.97 27.00
C GLY A 92 9.14 -20.93 27.77
N HIS A 93 9.18 -19.66 27.38
CA HIS A 93 8.43 -18.56 27.99
C HIS A 93 7.50 -17.91 26.96
N GLU A 94 6.56 -18.66 26.41
CA GLU A 94 5.66 -18.17 25.36
C GLU A 94 4.91 -16.90 25.81
N GLN A 95 5.10 -15.82 25.06
CA GLN A 95 4.46 -14.52 25.28
C GLN A 95 3.88 -14.00 23.97
N HIS A 96 2.77 -13.27 24.08
CA HIS A 96 2.06 -12.63 22.97
C HIS A 96 1.92 -11.14 23.28
N VAL A 97 2.15 -10.28 22.28
CA VAL A 97 2.08 -8.82 22.46
C VAL A 97 1.20 -8.20 21.39
N ALA A 98 0.14 -7.51 21.80
CA ALA A 98 -0.71 -6.78 20.88
C ALA A 98 0.02 -5.53 20.33
N LEU A 99 0.11 -5.40 19.01
CA LEU A 99 0.78 -4.26 18.36
C LEU A 99 0.24 -2.89 18.83
N SER A 100 -1.06 -2.81 19.13
CA SER A 100 -1.71 -1.58 19.61
C SER A 100 -1.16 -1.06 20.94
N THR A 101 -0.50 -1.89 21.75
CA THR A 101 0.12 -1.44 23.01
C THR A 101 1.54 -0.90 22.81
N LEU A 102 2.15 -1.13 21.64
CA LEU A 102 3.51 -0.71 21.30
C LEU A 102 3.54 0.54 20.42
N LEU A 103 2.49 0.76 19.64
CA LEU A 103 2.41 1.85 18.67
C LEU A 103 1.79 3.10 19.30
N PRO A 104 2.22 4.31 18.89
CA PRO A 104 1.54 5.54 19.27
C PRO A 104 0.10 5.56 18.73
N ALA A 105 -0.76 6.35 19.37
CA ALA A 105 -2.11 6.57 18.88
C ALA A 105 -2.08 7.20 17.46
N PRO A 106 -2.92 6.74 16.51
CA PRO A 106 -3.00 7.34 15.19
C PRO A 106 -3.67 8.73 15.27
N GLU A 107 -3.38 9.58 14.28
CA GLU A 107 -4.02 10.91 14.15
C GLU A 107 -5.55 10.80 14.08
N PHE A 108 -6.05 9.80 13.33
CA PHE A 108 -7.47 9.47 13.25
C PHE A 108 -7.73 8.08 13.85
N GLY A 109 -8.11 8.04 15.13
CA GLY A 109 -8.36 6.78 15.84
C GLY A 109 -9.79 6.24 15.75
N ARG A 110 -10.79 7.11 15.50
CA ARG A 110 -12.21 6.72 15.50
C ARG A 110 -13.02 7.52 14.48
N ILE A 111 -14.01 6.88 13.86
CA ILE A 111 -15.01 7.52 12.99
C ILE A 111 -16.35 6.77 13.05
N THR A 112 -17.46 7.47 12.78
CA THR A 112 -18.79 6.88 12.63
C THR A 112 -19.16 6.77 11.14
N LEU A 113 -19.76 5.66 10.75
CA LEU A 113 -20.33 5.42 9.43
C LEU A 113 -21.84 5.18 9.55
N HIS A 114 -22.63 6.03 8.89
CA HIS A 114 -24.08 5.90 8.80
C HIS A 114 -24.46 5.24 7.47
N GLY A 115 -25.23 4.16 7.52
CA GLY A 115 -25.73 3.43 6.35
C GLY A 115 -24.78 2.37 5.78
N PRO A 116 -25.14 1.77 4.63
CA PRO A 116 -24.39 0.67 4.03
C PRO A 116 -23.05 1.14 3.44
N LEU A 117 -22.11 0.19 3.31
CA LEU A 117 -20.83 0.44 2.65
C LEU A 117 -20.97 0.30 1.13
N ASP A 118 -20.59 1.35 0.40
CA ASP A 118 -20.42 1.34 -1.05
C ASP A 118 -18.98 1.71 -1.46
N GLN A 119 -18.67 1.65 -2.76
CA GLN A 119 -17.34 1.94 -3.27
C GLN A 119 -16.85 3.38 -2.98
N PRO A 120 -17.66 4.45 -3.17
CA PRO A 120 -17.28 5.81 -2.77
C PRO A 120 -16.94 5.95 -1.28
N THR A 121 -17.74 5.33 -0.41
CA THR A 121 -17.53 5.36 1.04
C THR A 121 -16.27 4.60 1.44
N LEU A 122 -16.06 3.41 0.88
CA LEU A 122 -14.83 2.65 1.10
C LEU A 122 -13.60 3.44 0.65
N LYS A 123 -13.66 4.09 -0.51
CA LYS A 123 -12.56 4.96 -0.99
C LYS A 123 -12.24 6.05 0.01
N ARG A 124 -13.24 6.72 0.59
CA ARG A 124 -13.04 7.79 1.59
C ARG A 124 -12.35 7.24 2.84
N LEU A 125 -12.79 6.09 3.36
CA LEU A 125 -12.17 5.44 4.53
C LEU A 125 -10.74 4.99 4.24
N ALA A 126 -10.52 4.30 3.13
CA ALA A 126 -9.18 3.83 2.74
C ALA A 126 -8.21 5.00 2.56
N HIS A 127 -8.63 6.07 1.88
CA HIS A 127 -7.78 7.24 1.63
C HIS A 127 -7.60 8.13 2.86
N LEU A 128 -8.53 8.11 3.83
CA LEU A 128 -8.33 8.75 5.14
C LEU A 128 -7.12 8.14 5.86
N VAL A 129 -6.94 6.82 5.77
CA VAL A 129 -5.79 6.13 6.36
C VAL A 129 -4.56 6.25 5.48
N TYR A 130 -4.70 6.00 4.17
CA TYR A 130 -3.61 6.07 3.21
C TYR A 130 -4.08 6.30 1.78
N ASP A 131 -3.69 7.44 1.21
CA ASP A 131 -3.80 7.73 -0.22
C ASP A 131 -2.44 7.61 -0.88
N VAL A 132 -2.27 6.63 -1.77
CA VAL A 132 -0.98 6.33 -2.44
C VAL A 132 -0.42 7.52 -3.22
N ARG A 133 -1.28 8.45 -3.67
CA ARG A 133 -0.86 9.64 -4.40
C ARG A 133 0.03 10.57 -3.58
N ARG A 134 0.00 10.47 -2.25
CA ARG A 134 0.88 11.20 -1.35
C ARG A 134 2.36 10.82 -1.52
N ASP A 135 2.63 9.60 -1.98
CA ASP A 135 3.98 9.06 -2.18
C ASP A 135 4.42 9.09 -3.65
N ASP A 136 3.45 9.08 -4.57
CA ASP A 136 3.70 9.24 -6.01
C ASP A 136 4.21 10.65 -6.35
N ALA A 137 3.56 11.68 -5.82
CA ALA A 137 3.91 13.08 -6.15
C ALA A 137 5.36 13.45 -5.74
N PRO A 138 5.87 13.11 -4.55
CA PRO A 138 7.27 13.34 -4.19
C PRO A 138 8.26 12.64 -5.12
N LEU A 139 8.00 11.38 -5.51
CA LEU A 139 8.88 10.66 -6.43
C LEU A 139 8.96 11.36 -7.79
N ARG A 140 7.82 11.74 -8.37
CA ARG A 140 7.76 12.47 -9.65
C ARG A 140 8.51 13.80 -9.61
N LYS A 141 8.51 14.48 -8.46
CA LYS A 141 9.20 15.76 -8.29
C LYS A 141 10.73 15.64 -8.34
N VAL A 142 11.28 14.51 -7.92
CA VAL A 142 12.73 14.33 -7.74
C VAL A 142 13.32 13.24 -8.65
N ALA A 143 12.50 12.62 -9.50
CA ALA A 143 12.93 11.60 -10.44
C ALA A 143 14.07 12.11 -11.34
N GLY A 144 15.10 11.28 -11.53
CA GLY A 144 16.31 11.65 -12.27
C GLY A 144 17.35 12.43 -11.48
N ILE A 145 17.09 12.80 -10.22
CA ILE A 145 18.08 13.38 -9.31
C ILE A 145 18.76 12.25 -8.52
N PRO A 146 20.08 12.02 -8.68
CA PRO A 146 20.77 10.92 -8.02
C PRO A 146 20.61 10.93 -6.49
N GLY A 147 20.26 9.77 -5.94
CA GLY A 147 20.10 9.55 -4.49
C GLY A 147 18.78 10.02 -3.87
N GLU A 148 17.91 10.73 -4.60
CA GLU A 148 16.62 11.17 -4.05
C GLU A 148 15.64 10.01 -3.81
N PHE A 149 15.70 8.95 -4.63
CA PHE A 149 14.92 7.72 -4.43
C PHE A 149 15.15 7.13 -3.03
N ASP A 150 16.42 6.95 -2.64
CA ASP A 150 16.75 6.41 -1.32
C ASP A 150 16.47 7.40 -0.18
N LYS A 151 16.59 8.71 -0.41
CA LYS A 151 16.19 9.72 0.58
C LYS A 151 14.70 9.67 0.90
N LEU A 152 13.84 9.48 -0.09
CA LEU A 152 12.40 9.31 0.10
C LEU A 152 12.10 8.10 1.00
N ARG A 153 12.82 6.99 0.81
CA ARG A 153 12.70 5.77 1.62
C ARG A 153 13.23 5.96 3.03
N LYS A 154 14.41 6.56 3.16
CA LYS A 154 15.10 6.76 4.44
C LYS A 154 14.32 7.70 5.35
N ASN A 155 13.73 8.75 4.78
CA ASN A 155 12.99 9.78 5.52
C ASN A 155 11.46 9.61 5.36
N TYR A 156 10.99 8.40 5.08
CA TYR A 156 9.58 8.13 4.82
C TYR A 156 8.73 8.49 6.04
N LEU A 157 7.71 9.34 5.81
CA LEU A 157 6.76 9.74 6.85
C LEU A 157 5.88 8.56 7.28
N GLU A 158 5.41 8.62 8.52
CA GLU A 158 4.65 7.52 9.09
C GLU A 158 3.36 7.21 8.29
N ARG A 159 3.03 5.92 8.24
CA ARG A 159 1.83 5.38 7.60
C ARG A 159 1.24 4.33 8.50
N ARG A 160 -0.08 4.34 8.66
CA ARG A 160 -0.83 3.34 9.42
C ARG A 160 -1.53 2.34 8.52
N GLU A 161 -1.91 1.20 9.08
CA GLU A 161 -2.82 0.24 8.46
C GLU A 161 -4.29 0.55 8.77
N TRP A 162 -5.24 0.00 8.00
CA TRP A 162 -6.67 0.21 8.22
C TRP A 162 -7.15 -0.22 9.60
N SER A 163 -6.48 -1.20 10.21
CA SER A 163 -6.76 -1.69 11.57
C SER A 163 -6.55 -0.64 12.65
N SER A 164 -5.81 0.43 12.36
CA SER A 164 -5.63 1.57 13.27
C SER A 164 -6.87 2.46 13.38
N LEU A 165 -7.77 2.43 12.39
CA LEU A 165 -9.00 3.23 12.37
C LEU A 165 -10.17 2.40 12.91
N TYR A 166 -10.74 2.85 14.03
CA TYR A 166 -11.94 2.26 14.59
C TYR A 166 -13.20 2.84 13.93
N VAL A 167 -14.03 2.01 13.30
CA VAL A 167 -15.22 2.45 12.54
C VAL A 167 -16.50 1.96 13.21
N MET A 168 -17.28 2.88 13.76
CA MET A 168 -18.58 2.60 14.36
C MET A 168 -19.67 2.69 13.31
N CYS A 169 -20.25 1.56 12.92
CA CYS A 169 -21.28 1.50 11.89
C CYS A 169 -22.65 1.24 12.51
N ASP A 170 -23.71 1.88 12.03
CA ASP A 170 -25.08 1.52 12.40
C ASP A 170 -25.71 0.45 11.50
N ASP A 171 -25.09 0.19 10.34
CA ASP A 171 -25.37 -0.95 9.49
C ASP A 171 -24.46 -2.14 9.82
N ALA A 172 -25.06 -3.28 10.19
CA ALA A 172 -24.32 -4.48 10.57
C ALA A 172 -23.54 -5.12 9.40
N THR A 173 -24.04 -4.98 8.17
CA THR A 173 -23.39 -5.50 6.97
C THR A 173 -22.13 -4.71 6.64
N ALA A 174 -22.20 -3.38 6.77
CA ALA A 174 -21.06 -2.49 6.63
C ALA A 174 -19.96 -2.83 7.65
N ALA A 175 -20.30 -2.99 8.93
CA ALA A 175 -19.35 -3.39 9.97
C ALA A 175 -18.66 -4.72 9.62
N ALA A 176 -19.43 -5.75 9.26
CA ALA A 176 -18.90 -7.07 8.91
C ALA A 176 -17.98 -7.03 7.68
N LEU A 177 -18.33 -6.24 6.66
CA LEU A 177 -17.52 -6.08 5.46
C LEU A 177 -16.21 -5.33 5.74
N LEU A 178 -16.26 -4.25 6.53
CA LEU A 178 -15.08 -3.48 6.92
C LEU A 178 -14.10 -4.33 7.76
N CYS A 179 -14.60 -5.17 8.67
CA CYS A 179 -13.77 -6.13 9.40
C CYS A 179 -13.04 -7.09 8.47
N LYS A 180 -13.73 -7.65 7.46
CA LYS A 180 -13.11 -8.54 6.48
C LYS A 180 -12.04 -7.84 5.63
N LEU A 181 -12.20 -6.54 5.39
CA LEU A 181 -11.22 -5.72 4.67
C LEU A 181 -10.01 -5.35 5.54
N GLY A 182 -10.12 -5.45 6.87
CA GLY A 182 -9.02 -5.19 7.81
C GLY A 182 -9.15 -3.88 8.61
N PHE A 183 -10.29 -3.19 8.54
CA PHE A 183 -10.61 -2.11 9.49
C PHE A 183 -11.02 -2.68 10.85
N ASN A 184 -10.84 -1.91 11.92
CA ASN A 184 -11.38 -2.24 13.23
C ASN A 184 -12.84 -1.73 13.33
N ALA A 185 -13.79 -2.43 12.72
CA ALA A 185 -15.18 -1.99 12.64
C ALA A 185 -16.09 -2.69 13.65
N VAL A 186 -17.10 -1.99 14.16
CA VAL A 186 -18.14 -2.58 15.03
C VAL A 186 -19.51 -2.10 14.62
N HIS A 187 -20.52 -2.95 14.86
CA HIS A 187 -21.92 -2.54 14.76
C HIS A 187 -22.36 -1.90 16.06
N HIS A 188 -22.84 -0.66 15.97
CA HIS A 188 -23.46 0.07 17.06
C HIS A 188 -24.87 0.47 16.62
N PRO A 189 -25.93 -0.16 17.15
CA PRO A 189 -27.30 0.16 16.75
C PRO A 189 -27.58 1.65 16.93
N ALA A 190 -28.16 2.29 15.92
CA ALA A 190 -28.71 3.62 16.07
C ALA A 190 -29.88 3.57 17.08
N HIS A 191 -29.89 4.49 18.04
CA HIS A 191 -31.03 4.72 18.92
C HIS A 191 -32.13 5.50 18.20
#